data_AF-A0A661FQW5-F1
#
_entry.id   AF-A0A661FQW5-F1
#
_cell.length_a   1.000
_cell.length_b   1.000
_cell.length_c   1.000
_cell.angle_alpha   90.00
_cell.angle_beta   90.00
_cell.angle_gamma   90.00
#
_symmetry.space_group_name_H-M   'P 1'
#
loop_
_entity.id
_entity.type
_entity.pdbx_description
1 polymer ?
#
loop_
_entity_poly.entity_id
_entity_poly.type
_entity_poly.pdbx_seq_one_letter_code
_entity_poly.pdbx_strand_id
1 'polypeptide(L)' 'QIRSYVLDQSRIKDLRTGVETGNTQAVLDGGLDNFIEASLKQGF' A
#
# COMPACT_ATOMS: atom_id res chain seq x y z
N GLN A 1 -0.56 -13.77 -1.03
CA GLN A 1 -0.29 -12.57 -0.23
C GLN A 1 -0.37 -11.35 -1.14
N ILE A 2 -1.04 -10.26 -0.74
CA ILE A 2 -1.29 -9.10 -1.64
C ILE A 2 -0.44 -7.86 -1.35
N ARG A 3 0.07 -7.71 -0.12
CA ARG A 3 0.81 -6.53 0.33
C ARG A 3 1.87 -6.92 1.35
N SER A 4 3.04 -6.29 1.23
CA SER A 4 4.17 -6.46 2.14
C SER A 4 4.24 -5.28 3.11
N TYR A 5 4.29 -5.58 4.41
CA TYR A 5 4.41 -4.59 5.49
C TYR A 5 5.74 -4.82 6.20
N VAL A 6 6.73 -3.99 5.91
CA VAL A 6 8.05 -4.02 6.53
C VAL A 6 8.15 -2.81 7.46
N LEU A 7 7.59 -2.95 8.66
CA LEU A 7 7.48 -1.85 9.62
C LEU A 7 8.83 -1.38 10.16
N ASP A 8 9.81 -2.29 10.27
CA ASP A 8 11.19 -1.98 10.66
C ASP A 8 11.85 -0.95 9.72
N GLN A 9 11.51 -1.00 8.43
CA GLN A 9 11.98 -0.06 7.41
C GLN A 9 10.93 1.02 7.10
N SER A 10 9.87 1.11 7.93
CA SER A 10 8.70 1.96 7.69
C SER A 10 8.24 1.90 6.22
N ARG A 11 8.10 0.71 5.65
CA ARG A 11 7.70 0.54 4.25
C ARG A 11 6.50 -0.38 4.11
N ILE A 12 5.52 0.06 3.32
CA ILE A 12 4.39 -0.76 2.90
C ILE A 12 4.35 -0.76 1.38
N LYS A 13 4.27 -1.95 0.77
CA LYS A 13 4.25 -2.12 -0.69
C LYS A 13 3.14 -3.07 -1.12
N ASP A 14 2.24 -2.60 -1.96
CA ASP A 14 1.24 -3.44 -2.62
C ASP A 14 1.89 -4.18 -3.79
N LEU A 15 1.84 -5.51 -3.74
CA LEU A 15 2.52 -6.37 -4.70
C LEU A 15 1.73 -6.53 -6.00
N ARG A 16 0.45 -6.18 -5.99
CA ARG A 16 -0.39 -6.22 -7.19
C ARG A 16 -0.10 -4.99 -8.03
N THR A 17 -0.22 -3.81 -7.42
CA THR A 17 -0.15 -2.51 -8.10
C THR A 17 1.26 -1.92 -8.15
N GLY A 18 2.19 -2.41 -7.32
CA GLY A 18 3.53 -1.86 -7.19
C GLY A 18 3.63 -0.58 -6.36
N VAL A 19 2.50 -0.03 -5.89
CA VAL A 19 2.45 1.19 -5.05
C VAL A 19 3.16 0.94 -3.74
N GLU A 20 4.04 1.85 -3.35
CA GLU A 20 4.70 1.83 -2.05
C GLU A 20 4.56 3.16 -1.31
N THR A 21 4.61 3.09 0.01
CA THR A 21 4.63 4.25 0.89
C THR A 21 5.58 4.03 2.06
N GLY A 22 6.30 5.11 2.41
CA GLY A 22 7.14 5.19 3.60
C GLY A 22 6.39 5.65 4.85
N ASN A 23 5.17 6.18 4.70
CA ASN A 23 4.37 6.63 5.84
C ASN A 23 3.45 5.51 6.30
N THR A 24 4.01 4.59 7.09
CA THR A 24 3.28 3.40 7.55
C THR A 24 2.19 3.73 8.55
N GLN A 25 2.39 4.74 9.39
CA GLN A 25 1.39 5.18 10.37
C GLN A 25 0.10 5.62 9.69
N ALA A 26 0.18 6.47 8.66
CA ALA A 26 -1.00 6.90 7.92
C ALA A 26 -1.79 5.72 7.31
N VAL A 27 -1.11 4.65 6.89
CA VAL A 27 -1.76 3.45 6.36
C VAL A 27 -2.43 2.64 7.47
N LEU A 28 -1.78 2.51 8.62
CA LEU A 28 -2.32 1.82 9.79
C LEU A 28 -3.51 2.58 10.39
N ASP A 29 -3.53 3.91 10.26
CA ASP A 29 -4.63 4.79 10.65
C ASP A 29 -5.80 4.79 9.63
N GLY A 30 -5.69 4.02 8.55
CA GLY A 30 -6.77 3.83 7.56
C GLY A 30 -6.59 4.56 6.24
N GLY A 31 -5.46 5.22 5.99
CA GLY A 31 -5.10 5.88 4.73
C GLY A 31 -4.81 4.89 3.59
N LEU A 32 -5.83 4.14 3.16
CA LEU A 32 -5.73 3.08 2.16
C LEU A 32 -6.14 3.51 0.74
N ASP A 33 -6.65 4.74 0.59
CA ASP A 33 -7.22 5.25 -0.66
C ASP A 33 -6.27 5.09 -1.85
N ASN A 34 -4.99 5.45 -1.67
CA ASN A 34 -3.97 5.32 -2.71
C ASN A 34 -3.80 3.88 -3.21
N PHE A 35 -3.95 2.89 -2.34
CA PHE A 35 -3.85 1.48 -2.73
C PHE A 35 -5.13 0.98 -3.40
N ILE A 36 -6.29 1.46 -2.95
CA ILE A 36 -7.60 1.10 -3.52
C ILE A 36 -7.71 1.68 -4.92
N GLU A 37 -7.43 2.96 -5.11
CA GLU A 37 -7.43 3.61 -6.43
C GLU A 37 -6.47 2.93 -7.40
N ALA A 38 -5.25 2.62 -6.95
CA ALA A 38 -4.28 1.92 -7.78
C ALA A 38 -4.77 0.50 -8.17
N SER A 39 -5.42 -0.20 -7.25
CA SER A 39 -5.97 -1.54 -7.51
C SER A 39 -7.15 -1.49 -8.49
N LEU A 40 -7.94 -0.42 -8.45
CA LEU A 40 -9.05 -0.20 -9.39
C LEU A 40 -8.52 0.15 -10.79
N LYS A 41 -7.50 1.01 -10.89
CA LYS A 41 -6.85 1.36 -12.17
C LYS A 41 -6.20 0.17 -12.86
N GLN A 42 -5.71 -0.80 -12.10
CA GLN A 42 -5.05 -1.99 -12.66
C GLN A 42 -6.04 -3.06 -13.14
N GLY A 43 -7.31 -2.98 -12.72
CA GLY A 43 -8.37 -3.92 -13.12
C GLY A 43 -9.13 -3.52 -14.39
N PHE A 44 -8.73 -2.42 -15.05
CA PHE A 44 -9.31 -1.90 -16.30
C PHE A 44 -8.29 -1.91 -17.44
#